data_AF-A0AAN4SGI7-F1
#
_entry.id   AF-A0AAN4SGI7-F1
#
_cell.length_a   1.000
_cell.length_b   1.000
_cell.length_c   1.000
_cell.angle_alpha   90.00
_cell.angle_beta   90.00
_cell.angle_gamma   90.00
#
_symmetry.space_group_name_H-M   'P 1'
#
loop_
_entity.id
_entity.type
_entity.pdbx_description
1 polymer ?
#
loop_
_entity_poly.entity_id
_entity_poly.type
_entity_poly.pdbx_seq_one_letter_code
_entity_poly.pdbx_strand_id
1 'polypeptide(L)'
;MPNSSRKTIFTTISIDKETAALVEKICKRHSLKKSEAVKLAFRYIDKAHINPAEAPESVKSELAKINKRQDDIIRFIRHYEEEQLNPMIRVTNSIALRFDAIGKTLETLILSQLEASQERQTAVLKKLSEQFGNHADVINNQSKQINALY
;
A
#
# COMPACT_ATOMS: atom_id res chain seq x y z
N MET A 1 -3.23 65.96 17.87
CA MET A 1 -4.05 64.73 17.92
C MET A 1 -5.23 64.87 16.95
N PRO A 2 -5.09 64.50 15.67
CA PRO A 2 -6.17 64.64 14.71
C PRO A 2 -7.11 63.43 14.80
N ASN A 3 -8.36 63.74 15.15
CA ASN A 3 -9.48 62.82 15.25
C ASN A 3 -9.84 62.32 13.84
N SER A 4 -9.43 61.10 13.47
CA SER A 4 -9.76 60.51 12.19
C SER A 4 -11.22 60.06 12.20
N SER A 5 -12.14 60.99 11.95
CA SER A 5 -13.53 60.71 11.66
C SER A 5 -13.59 59.90 10.36
N ARG A 6 -13.66 58.57 10.45
CA ARG A 6 -14.03 57.71 9.33
C ARG A 6 -15.41 58.18 8.84
N LYS A 7 -15.45 58.94 7.74
CA LYS A 7 -16.68 59.24 7.01
C LYS A 7 -17.23 57.92 6.46
N THR A 8 -18.03 57.20 7.23
CA THR A 8 -18.92 56.18 6.67
C THR A 8 -19.94 56.92 5.82
N ILE A 9 -19.73 56.90 4.51
CA ILE A 9 -20.70 57.38 3.52
C ILE A 9 -21.87 56.40 3.56
N PHE A 10 -23.05 56.87 3.96
CA PHE A 10 -24.26 56.07 3.95
C PHE A 10 -24.85 56.09 2.53
N THR A 11 -25.04 54.90 1.96
CA THR A 11 -25.73 54.73 0.68
C THR A 11 -27.12 54.20 0.95
N THR A 12 -28.14 54.81 0.32
CA THR A 12 -29.54 54.37 0.42
C THR A 12 -29.88 53.49 -0.77
N ILE A 13 -30.49 52.34 -0.51
CA ILE A 13 -31.06 51.45 -1.52
C ILE A 13 -32.53 51.25 -1.17
N SER A 14 -33.41 51.46 -2.15
CA SER A 14 -34.84 51.19 -1.98
C SER A 14 -35.11 49.72 -2.23
N ILE A 15 -35.81 49.08 -1.30
CA ILE A 15 -36.29 47.69 -1.41
C ILE A 15 -37.81 47.67 -1.41
N ASP A 16 -38.40 46.69 -2.07
CA ASP A 16 -39.84 46.47 -2.07
C ASP A 16 -40.33 45.99 -0.69
N LYS A 17 -41.65 46.02 -0.50
CA LYS A 17 -42.28 45.68 0.78
C LYS A 17 -42.12 44.20 1.15
N GLU A 18 -42.06 43.30 0.18
CA GLU A 18 -41.92 41.86 0.42
C GLU A 18 -40.51 41.54 0.90
N THR A 19 -39.49 42.08 0.23
CA THR A 19 -38.09 41.97 0.66
C THR A 19 -37.88 42.59 2.04
N ALA A 20 -38.50 43.73 2.34
CA ALA A 20 -38.43 44.34 3.67
C ALA A 20 -39.00 43.42 4.77
N ALA A 21 -40.12 42.74 4.51
CA ALA A 21 -40.71 41.78 5.44
C ALA A 21 -39.81 40.55 5.66
N LEU A 22 -39.12 40.07 4.61
CA LEU A 22 -38.14 38.98 4.74
C LEU A 22 -36.95 39.38 5.61
N VAL A 23 -36.40 40.58 5.40
CA VAL A 23 -35.32 41.11 6.24
C VAL A 23 -35.77 41.20 7.69
N GLU A 24 -36.99 41.68 7.96
CA GLU A 24 -37.55 41.70 9.31
C GLU A 24 -37.70 40.32 9.93
N LYS A 25 -38.15 39.32 9.16
CA LYS A 25 -38.27 37.93 9.62
C LYS A 25 -36.91 37.35 10.01
N ILE A 26 -35.87 37.59 9.22
CA ILE A 26 -34.50 37.15 9.51
C ILE A 26 -33.95 37.87 10.75
N CYS A 27 -34.17 39.19 10.84
CA CYS A 27 -33.78 39.99 11.99
C CYS A 27 -34.43 39.51 13.28
N LYS A 28 -35.73 39.15 13.25
CA LYS A 28 -36.44 38.59 14.42
C LYS A 28 -35.94 37.19 14.80
N ARG A 29 -35.66 36.33 13.84
CA ARG A 29 -35.20 34.94 14.09
C ARG A 29 -33.82 34.89 14.75
N HIS A 30 -32.91 35.78 14.34
CA HIS A 30 -31.53 35.77 14.79
C HIS A 30 -31.21 36.95 15.73
N SER A 31 -32.21 37.71 16.17
CA SER A 31 -32.06 38.88 17.05
C SER A 31 -31.05 39.91 16.53
N LEU A 32 -31.07 40.19 15.22
CA LEU A 32 -30.14 41.09 14.54
C LEU A 32 -30.79 42.43 14.21
N LYS A 33 -29.99 43.51 14.19
CA LYS A 33 -30.41 44.80 13.63
C LYS A 33 -30.46 44.72 12.10
N LYS A 34 -31.38 45.45 11.46
CA LYS A 34 -31.52 45.46 9.98
C LYS A 34 -30.20 45.76 9.25
N SER A 35 -29.44 46.74 9.74
CA SER A 35 -28.13 47.11 9.16
C SER A 35 -27.04 46.05 9.36
N GLU A 36 -27.13 45.25 10.42
CA GLU A 36 -26.19 44.18 10.73
C GLU A 36 -26.49 42.92 9.93
N ALA A 37 -27.78 42.55 9.82
CA ALA A 37 -28.23 41.44 9.00
C ALA A 37 -27.79 41.60 7.54
N VAL A 38 -27.94 42.80 6.96
CA VAL A 38 -27.51 43.09 5.59
C VAL A 38 -25.99 42.97 5.44
N LYS A 39 -25.21 43.55 6.37
CA LYS A 39 -23.74 43.43 6.35
C LYS A 39 -23.28 41.97 6.43
N LEU A 40 -23.88 41.17 7.32
CA LEU A 40 -23.54 39.76 7.49
C LEU A 40 -23.93 38.94 6.26
N ALA A 41 -25.09 39.22 5.65
CA ALA A 41 -25.53 38.54 4.44
C ALA A 41 -24.55 38.74 3.29
N PHE A 42 -24.16 39.98 2.99
CA PHE A 42 -23.18 40.24 1.93
C PHE A 42 -21.79 39.66 2.24
N ARG A 43 -21.34 39.71 3.50
CA ARG A 43 -20.09 39.04 3.91
C ARG A 43 -20.17 37.53 3.79
N TYR A 44 -21.34 36.94 4.03
CA TYR A 44 -21.56 35.51 3.88
C TYR A 44 -21.52 35.10 2.41
N ILE A 45 -22.21 35.84 1.53
CA ILE A 45 -22.18 35.62 0.07
C ILE A 45 -20.74 35.68 -0.46
N ASP A 46 -20.01 36.73 -0.08
CA ASP A 46 -18.60 36.94 -0.49
C ASP A 46 -17.68 35.82 0.00
N LYS A 47 -17.77 35.46 1.30
CA LYS A 47 -16.91 34.42 1.90
C LYS A 47 -17.27 33.00 1.49
N ALA A 48 -18.55 32.71 1.29
CA ALA A 48 -19.02 31.39 0.90
C ALA A 48 -19.02 31.19 -0.63
N HIS A 49 -18.60 32.22 -1.39
CA HIS A 49 -18.59 32.23 -2.85
C HIS A 49 -19.94 31.82 -3.47
N ILE A 50 -21.05 32.25 -2.85
CA ILE A 50 -22.40 31.94 -3.32
C ILE A 50 -22.79 32.94 -4.40
N ASN A 51 -23.31 32.47 -5.53
CA ASN A 51 -23.90 33.36 -6.52
C ASN A 51 -25.36 33.67 -6.14
N PRO A 52 -25.72 34.89 -5.72
CA PRO A 52 -27.09 35.23 -5.34
C PRO A 52 -28.07 35.26 -6.53
N ALA A 53 -27.58 35.23 -7.76
CA ALA A 53 -28.41 35.14 -8.96
C ALA A 53 -28.81 33.69 -9.30
N GLU A 54 -28.11 32.71 -8.75
CA GLU A 54 -28.42 31.29 -8.93
C GLU A 54 -29.28 30.79 -7.78
N ALA A 55 -30.28 29.96 -8.10
CA ALA A 55 -31.03 29.29 -7.06
C ALA A 55 -30.07 28.41 -6.25
N PRO A 56 -30.09 28.47 -4.90
CA PRO A 56 -29.18 27.68 -4.10
C PRO A 56 -29.37 26.20 -4.42
N GLU A 57 -28.33 25.54 -4.93
CA GLU A 57 -28.37 24.10 -5.16
C GLU A 57 -28.71 23.40 -3.84
N SER A 58 -29.71 22.52 -3.87
CA SER A 58 -30.15 21.83 -2.66
C SER A 58 -28.99 20.99 -2.13
N VAL A 59 -28.66 21.14 -0.84
CA VAL A 59 -27.66 20.30 -0.16
C VAL A 59 -27.90 18.81 -0.41
N LYS A 60 -29.17 18.40 -0.53
CA LYS A 60 -29.56 17.04 -0.88
C LYS A 60 -29.09 16.60 -2.27
N SER A 61 -29.14 17.50 -3.26
CA SER A 61 -28.67 17.21 -4.63
C SER A 61 -27.16 17.10 -4.72
N GLU A 62 -26.42 17.96 -4.00
CA GLU A 62 -24.96 17.87 -3.91
C GLU A 62 -24.51 16.58 -3.23
N LEU A 63 -25.15 16.21 -2.11
CA LEU A 63 -24.88 14.93 -1.45
C LEU A 63 -25.19 13.74 -2.37
N ALA A 64 -26.26 13.80 -3.17
CA ALA A 64 -26.57 12.75 -4.14
C ALA A 64 -25.50 12.63 -5.24
N LYS A 65 -24.99 13.75 -5.75
CA LYS A 65 -23.88 13.76 -6.74
C LYS A 65 -22.61 13.14 -6.13
N ILE A 66 -22.29 13.50 -4.88
CA ILE A 66 -21.11 12.97 -4.16
C ILE A 66 -21.26 11.45 -3.95
N ASN A 67 -22.41 10.99 -3.46
CA ASN A 67 -22.66 9.57 -3.22
C ASN A 67 -22.53 8.75 -4.51
N LYS A 68 -23.08 9.25 -5.62
CA LYS A 68 -22.93 8.59 -6.92
C LYS A 68 -21.46 8.46 -7.34
N ARG A 69 -20.66 9.52 -7.16
CA ARG A 69 -19.22 9.48 -7.44
C ARG A 69 -18.49 8.50 -6.54
N GLN A 70 -18.86 8.40 -5.27
CA GLN A 70 -18.30 7.41 -4.34
C GLN A 70 -18.62 5.99 -4.79
N ASP A 71 -19.87 5.71 -5.18
CA ASP A 71 -20.27 4.40 -5.68
C ASP A 71 -19.48 4.00 -6.94
N ASP A 72 -19.26 4.96 -7.85
CA ASP A 72 -18.48 4.74 -9.07
C ASP A 72 -17.01 4.45 -8.75
N ILE A 73 -16.40 5.16 -7.78
CA ILE A 73 -15.03 4.90 -7.30
C ILE A 73 -14.94 3.51 -6.65
N ILE A 74 -15.88 3.15 -5.80
CA ILE A 74 -15.90 1.83 -5.15
C ILE A 74 -16.00 0.73 -6.21
N ARG A 75 -16.86 0.92 -7.22
CA ARG A 75 -16.99 -0.03 -8.34
C ARG A 75 -15.70 -0.16 -9.13
N PHE A 76 -15.03 0.95 -9.41
CA PHE A 76 -13.73 0.95 -10.09
C PHE A 76 -12.67 0.17 -9.30
N ILE A 77 -12.56 0.42 -7.99
CA ILE A 77 -11.59 -0.27 -7.12
C ILE A 77 -11.84 -1.78 -7.13
N ARG A 78 -13.09 -2.20 -6.90
CA ARG A 78 -13.44 -3.64 -6.89
C ARG A 78 -13.13 -4.31 -8.23
N HIS A 79 -13.48 -3.66 -9.33
CA HIS A 79 -13.20 -4.19 -10.65
C HIS A 79 -11.69 -4.33 -10.90
N TYR A 80 -10.89 -3.33 -10.52
CA TYR A 80 -9.43 -3.40 -10.63
C TYR A 80 -8.82 -4.48 -9.73
N GLU A 81 -9.32 -4.62 -8.50
CA GLU A 81 -8.91 -5.67 -7.57
C GLU A 81 -9.18 -7.06 -8.14
N GLU A 82 -10.38 -7.28 -8.70
CA GLU A 82 -10.80 -8.55 -9.28
C GLU A 82 -10.02 -8.90 -10.55
N GLU A 83 -9.89 -7.97 -11.49
CA GLU A 83 -9.31 -8.24 -12.82
C GLU A 83 -7.77 -8.19 -12.83
N GLN A 84 -7.15 -7.38 -11.98
CA GLN A 84 -5.70 -7.13 -12.03
C GLN A 84 -5.01 -7.61 -10.76
N LEU A 85 -5.41 -7.10 -9.60
CA LEU A 85 -4.65 -7.31 -8.35
C LEU A 85 -4.71 -8.77 -7.87
N ASN A 86 -5.90 -9.36 -7.83
CA ASN A 86 -6.11 -10.73 -7.36
C ASN A 86 -5.36 -11.77 -8.23
N PRO A 87 -5.41 -11.71 -9.57
CA PRO A 87 -4.58 -12.54 -10.43
C PRO A 87 -3.08 -12.38 -10.17
N MET A 88 -2.59 -11.15 -10.02
CA MET A 88 -1.16 -10.90 -9.73
C MET A 88 -0.73 -11.54 -8.41
N ILE A 89 -1.56 -11.45 -7.36
CA ILE A 89 -1.30 -12.12 -6.07
C ILE A 89 -1.24 -13.64 -6.25
N ARG A 90 -2.17 -14.24 -7.02
CA ARG A 90 -2.18 -15.68 -7.29
C ARG A 90 -0.93 -16.13 -8.05
N VAL A 91 -0.53 -15.38 -9.07
CA VAL A 91 0.69 -15.64 -9.85
C VAL A 91 1.92 -15.57 -8.93
N THR A 92 2.01 -14.53 -8.10
CA THR A 92 3.12 -14.35 -7.16
C THR A 92 3.23 -15.52 -6.17
N ASN A 93 2.10 -15.95 -5.59
CA ASN A 93 2.06 -17.12 -4.71
C ASN A 93 2.44 -18.42 -5.44
N SER A 94 1.98 -18.60 -6.67
CA SER A 94 2.36 -19.76 -7.49
C SER A 94 3.87 -19.79 -7.77
N ILE A 95 4.46 -18.64 -8.06
CA ILE A 95 5.91 -18.50 -8.25
C ILE A 95 6.64 -18.87 -6.96
N ALA A 96 6.24 -18.33 -5.81
CA ALA A 96 6.86 -18.63 -4.53
C ALA A 96 6.83 -20.14 -4.21
N LEU A 97 5.70 -20.82 -4.42
CA LEU A 97 5.59 -22.26 -4.24
C LEU A 97 6.51 -23.06 -5.17
N ARG A 98 6.65 -22.64 -6.44
CA ARG A 98 7.57 -23.28 -7.39
C ARG A 98 9.03 -23.10 -6.96
N PHE A 99 9.40 -21.93 -6.46
CA PHE A 99 10.75 -21.69 -5.94
C PHE A 99 11.06 -22.57 -4.73
N ASP A 100 10.14 -22.69 -3.78
CA ASP A 100 10.29 -23.59 -2.63
C ASP A 100 10.48 -25.06 -3.06
N ALA A 101 9.66 -25.53 -4.00
CA ALA A 101 9.77 -26.88 -4.55
C ALA A 101 11.11 -27.13 -5.26
N ILE A 102 11.58 -26.17 -6.06
CA ILE A 102 12.89 -26.24 -6.72
C ILE A 102 14.01 -26.26 -5.68
N GLY A 103 13.93 -25.41 -4.65
CA GLY A 103 14.91 -25.36 -3.55
C GLY A 103 15.06 -26.72 -2.86
N LYS A 104 13.94 -27.33 -2.45
CA LYS A 104 13.92 -28.66 -1.82
C LYS A 104 14.46 -29.77 -2.74
N THR A 105 14.13 -29.69 -4.03
CA THR A 105 14.61 -30.66 -5.03
C THR A 105 16.13 -30.56 -5.19
N LEU A 106 16.66 -29.34 -5.27
CA LEU A 106 18.10 -29.09 -5.38
C LEU A 106 18.85 -29.53 -4.11
N GLU A 107 18.30 -29.23 -2.93
CA GLU A 107 18.86 -29.68 -1.65
C GLU A 107 18.99 -31.21 -1.62
N THR A 108 17.91 -31.92 -1.97
CA THR A 108 17.90 -33.39 -2.02
C THR A 108 18.93 -33.94 -3.02
N LEU A 109 19.03 -33.33 -4.21
CA LEU A 109 19.98 -33.74 -5.24
C LEU A 109 21.43 -33.55 -4.79
N ILE A 110 21.74 -32.41 -4.17
CA ILE A 110 23.09 -32.10 -3.66
C ILE A 110 23.47 -33.08 -2.55
N LEU A 111 22.56 -33.35 -1.61
CA LEU A 111 22.82 -34.31 -0.52
C LEU A 111 23.08 -35.71 -1.08
N SER A 112 22.25 -36.19 -2.00
CA SER A 112 22.44 -37.50 -2.64
C SER A 112 23.78 -37.59 -3.39
N GLN A 113 24.16 -36.52 -4.11
CA GLN A 113 25.42 -36.49 -4.83
C GLN A 113 26.64 -36.42 -3.89
N LEU A 114 26.51 -35.72 -2.76
CA LEU A 114 27.54 -35.65 -1.73
C LEU A 114 27.75 -37.03 -1.07
N GLU A 115 26.66 -37.69 -0.67
CA GLU A 115 26.70 -39.05 -0.10
C GLU A 115 27.35 -40.03 -1.08
N ALA A 116 26.89 -40.08 -2.33
CA ALA A 116 27.47 -40.97 -3.35
C ALA A 116 28.96 -40.70 -3.61
N SER A 117 29.38 -39.42 -3.57
CA SER A 117 30.79 -39.05 -3.69
C SER A 117 31.60 -39.52 -2.48
N GLN A 118 31.07 -39.34 -1.27
CA GLN A 118 31.72 -39.76 -0.03
C GLN A 118 31.86 -41.29 0.04
N GLU A 119 30.84 -42.03 -0.38
CA GLU A 119 30.89 -43.50 -0.47
C GLU A 119 31.97 -43.96 -1.45
N ARG A 120 32.06 -43.34 -2.64
CA ARG A 120 33.13 -43.66 -3.61
C ARG A 120 34.51 -43.39 -3.03
N GLN A 121 34.71 -42.23 -2.41
CA GLN A 121 36.00 -41.89 -1.78
C GLN A 121 36.37 -42.91 -0.70
N THR A 122 35.41 -43.27 0.14
CA THR A 122 35.60 -44.28 1.20
C THR A 122 35.95 -45.64 0.61
N ALA A 123 35.29 -46.07 -0.47
CA ALA A 123 35.59 -47.32 -1.17
C ALA A 123 37.01 -47.33 -1.77
N VAL A 124 37.45 -46.20 -2.35
CA VAL A 124 38.81 -46.06 -2.89
C VAL A 124 39.85 -46.13 -1.76
N LEU A 125 39.64 -45.41 -0.66
CA LEU A 125 40.55 -45.44 0.50
C LEU A 125 40.64 -46.84 1.11
N LYS A 126 39.52 -47.54 1.23
CA LYS A 126 39.49 -48.92 1.70
C LYS A 126 40.32 -49.84 0.82
N LYS A 127 40.14 -49.78 -0.51
CA LYS A 127 40.94 -50.56 -1.46
C LYS A 127 42.43 -50.25 -1.37
N LEU A 128 42.81 -48.98 -1.24
CA LEU A 128 44.21 -48.58 -1.05
C LEU A 128 44.79 -49.17 0.23
N SER A 129 44.05 -49.08 1.35
CA SER A 129 44.47 -49.67 2.62
C SER A 129 44.67 -51.19 2.52
N GLU A 130 43.76 -51.89 1.86
CA GLU A 130 43.87 -53.34 1.61
C GLU A 130 45.12 -53.67 0.77
N GLN A 131 45.40 -52.90 -0.27
CA GLN A 131 46.60 -53.07 -1.10
C GLN A 131 47.89 -52.82 -0.32
N PHE A 132 47.95 -51.77 0.50
CA PHE A 132 49.12 -51.51 1.35
C PHE A 132 49.32 -52.61 2.39
N GLY A 133 48.24 -53.15 2.98
CA GLY A 133 48.30 -54.31 3.88
C GLY A 133 48.92 -55.53 3.19
N ASN A 134 48.41 -55.88 2.01
CA ASN A 134 48.95 -56.99 1.21
C ASN A 134 50.44 -56.79 0.87
N HIS A 135 50.85 -55.56 0.53
CA HIS A 135 52.25 -55.27 0.23
C HIS A 135 53.14 -55.40 1.47
N ALA A 136 52.68 -54.93 2.63
CA ALA A 136 53.39 -55.09 3.90
C ALA A 136 53.58 -56.57 4.27
N ASP A 137 52.56 -57.41 4.04
CA ASP A 137 52.66 -58.86 4.28
C ASP A 137 53.69 -59.53 3.37
N VAL A 138 53.73 -59.17 2.08
CA VAL A 138 54.75 -59.66 1.14
C VAL A 138 56.15 -59.24 1.59
N ILE A 139 56.36 -57.98 1.95
CA ILE A 139 57.65 -57.47 2.45
C ILE A 139 58.08 -58.23 3.71
N ASN A 140 57.17 -58.41 4.66
CA ASN A 140 57.45 -59.13 5.90
C ASN A 140 57.84 -60.60 5.63
N ASN A 141 57.15 -61.27 4.71
CA ASN A 141 57.47 -62.64 4.34
C ASN A 141 58.83 -62.75 3.62
N GLN A 142 59.16 -61.83 2.71
CA GLN A 142 60.47 -61.78 2.05
C GLN A 142 61.60 -61.50 3.05
N SER A 143 61.40 -60.55 3.98
CA SER A 143 62.36 -60.23 5.04
C SER A 143 62.67 -61.45 5.92
N LYS A 144 61.64 -62.21 6.31
CA LYS A 144 61.82 -63.48 7.05
C LYS A 144 62.64 -64.50 6.27
N GLN A 145 62.42 -64.64 4.95
CA GLN A 145 63.19 -65.56 4.11
C GLN A 145 64.66 -65.15 4.01
N ILE A 146 64.94 -63.85 3.83
CA ILE A 146 66.31 -63.33 3.77
C ILE A 146 67.05 -63.58 5.09
N ASN A 147 66.39 -63.33 6.23
CA ASN A 147 66.97 -63.58 7.55
C ASN A 147 67.24 -65.06 7.84
N ALA A 148 66.64 -65.99 7.10
CA ALA A 148 66.91 -67.42 7.23
C ALA A 148 68.13 -67.89 6.39
N LEU A 149 68.65 -67.04 5.50
CA LEU A 149 69.82 -67.33 4.65
C LEU A 149 71.15 -66.89 5.28
N TYR A 150 71.12 -66.15 6.39
CA TYR A 150 72.26 -65.67 7.17
C TYR A 150 72.19 -66.20 8.60
#